data_AF-A0AAD8IYV5-F1
#
_entry.id   AF-A0AAD8IYV5-F1
#
_cell.length_a   1.000
_cell.length_b   1.000
_cell.length_c   1.000
_cell.angle_alpha   90.00
_cell.angle_beta   90.00
_cell.angle_gamma   90.00
#
_symmetry.space_group_name_H-M   'P 1'
#
loop_
_entity.id
_entity.type
_entity.pdbx_description
1 polymer ?
#
loop_
_entity_poly.entity_id
_entity_poly.type
_entity_poly.pdbx_seq_one_letter_code
_entity_poly.pdbx_strand_id
1 'polypeptide(L)'
;MCSGWTTLCCEFSGYCRLCDTSAAESIDDLRMMHDKKERKILRKQQTYKMFRQKLHACQKSLEFNGHLRKKGISGQIKISYEDETVSIEVKMPQDASNNSVRDTRGLSGGERSFSTLCFALALHEMIEAPFRAMDEFDVFMDAVSRKISLDTLVDFALAQGSQWIFITPHDIR
;
A
#
# COMPACT_ATOMS: atom_id res chain seq x y z
N MET A 1 34.51 14.43 -39.46
CA MET A 1 34.90 14.85 -40.82
C MET A 1 35.56 13.66 -41.48
N CYS A 2 34.92 13.01 -42.47
CA CYS A 2 35.58 11.97 -43.25
C CYS A 2 36.70 12.62 -44.06
N SER A 3 37.89 12.02 -44.03
CA SER A 3 39.07 12.50 -44.76
C SER A 3 38.83 12.44 -46.29
N GLY A 4 39.44 13.35 -47.03
CA GLY A 4 39.08 13.70 -48.43
C GLY A 4 39.10 12.59 -49.49
N TRP A 5 39.47 11.35 -49.15
CA TRP A 5 39.39 10.20 -50.05
C TRP A 5 38.05 9.44 -49.96
N THR A 6 37.30 9.58 -48.85
CA THR A 6 36.01 8.88 -48.66
C THR A 6 34.86 9.56 -49.43
N THR A 7 34.98 10.88 -49.67
CA THR A 7 33.98 11.66 -50.41
C THR A 7 33.91 11.26 -51.89
N LEU A 8 35.05 10.92 -52.51
CA LEU A 8 35.11 10.51 -53.91
C LEU A 8 34.43 9.15 -54.18
N CYS A 9 34.40 8.23 -53.20
CA CYS A 9 33.69 6.95 -53.34
C CYS A 9 32.16 7.09 -53.29
N CYS A 10 31.63 8.18 -52.70
CA CYS A 10 30.18 8.41 -52.62
C CYS A 10 29.58 8.86 -53.95
N GLU A 11 30.29 9.69 -54.72
CA GLU A 11 29.74 10.32 -55.93
C GLU A 11 29.64 9.38 -57.14
N PHE A 12 30.39 8.28 -57.18
CA PHE A 12 30.41 7.38 -58.35
C PHE A 12 29.52 6.12 -58.25
N SER A 13 29.10 5.73 -57.03
CA SER A 13 28.31 4.51 -56.79
C SER A 13 26.94 4.77 -56.17
N GLY A 14 26.64 6.01 -55.76
CA GLY A 14 25.42 6.34 -55.03
C GLY A 14 25.28 5.67 -53.65
N TYR A 15 26.30 4.94 -53.18
CA TYR A 15 26.24 4.14 -51.95
C TYR A 15 27.59 4.11 -51.23
N CYS A 16 27.65 4.63 -50.00
CA CYS A 16 28.85 4.68 -49.17
C CYS A 16 28.80 3.63 -48.06
N ARG A 17 29.38 2.45 -48.32
CA ARG A 17 29.41 1.33 -47.36
C ARG A 17 30.03 1.70 -45.99
N LEU A 18 31.04 2.56 -45.96
CA LEU A 18 31.69 3.03 -44.72
C LEU A 18 30.81 3.99 -43.91
N CYS A 19 30.00 4.80 -44.60
CA CYS A 19 29.05 5.71 -43.99
C CYS A 19 27.86 4.95 -43.41
N ASP A 20 27.40 3.90 -44.10
CA ASP A 20 26.32 3.01 -43.64
C ASP A 20 26.73 2.17 -42.42
N THR A 21 27.95 1.65 -42.37
CA THR A 21 28.45 0.93 -41.19
C THR A 21 28.57 1.84 -39.97
N SER A 22 29.07 3.07 -40.16
CA SER A 22 29.17 4.06 -39.09
C SER A 22 27.79 4.50 -38.57
N ALA A 23 26.81 4.67 -39.48
CA ALA A 23 25.44 5.00 -39.09
C ALA A 23 24.75 3.81 -38.38
N ALA A 24 24.96 2.59 -38.86
CA ALA A 24 24.43 1.38 -38.23
C ALA A 24 24.99 1.15 -36.82
N GLU A 25 26.30 1.30 -36.62
CA GLU A 25 26.94 1.21 -35.30
C GLU A 25 26.38 2.27 -34.33
N SER A 26 26.18 3.51 -34.78
CA SER A 26 25.64 4.58 -33.95
C SER A 26 24.17 4.33 -33.56
N ILE A 27 23.37 3.72 -34.45
CA ILE A 27 21.99 3.31 -34.16
C ILE A 27 21.95 2.17 -33.15
N ASP A 28 22.85 1.18 -33.26
CA ASP A 28 22.91 0.07 -32.31
C ASP A 28 23.38 0.52 -30.92
N ASP A 29 24.30 1.48 -30.82
CA ASP A 29 24.66 2.12 -29.56
C ASP A 29 23.47 2.84 -28.90
N LEU A 30 22.68 3.57 -29.69
CA LEU A 30 21.46 4.23 -29.24
C LEU A 30 20.42 3.24 -28.73
N ARG A 31 20.22 2.11 -29.43
CA ARG A 31 19.34 1.02 -29.00
C ARG A 31 19.82 0.39 -27.69
N MET A 32 21.11 0.10 -27.59
CA MET A 32 21.70 -0.45 -26.36
C MET A 32 21.52 0.50 -25.17
N MET A 33 21.65 1.82 -25.39
CA MET A 33 21.37 2.83 -24.37
C MET A 33 19.89 2.91 -23.99
N HIS A 34 18.98 2.80 -24.96
CA HIS A 34 17.54 2.77 -24.74
C HIS A 34 17.16 1.58 -23.84
N ASP A 35 17.59 0.36 -24.20
CA ASP A 35 17.30 -0.86 -23.44
C ASP A 35 17.90 -0.82 -22.03
N LYS A 36 19.07 -0.20 -21.87
CA LYS A 36 19.69 -0.01 -20.56
C LYS A 36 18.88 0.97 -19.68
N LYS A 37 18.27 1.99 -20.28
CA LYS A 37 17.38 2.93 -19.57
C LYS A 37 16.04 2.28 -19.23
N GLU A 38 15.41 1.56 -20.15
CA GLU A 38 14.17 0.83 -19.87
C GLU A 38 14.33 -0.15 -18.71
N ARG A 39 15.40 -0.95 -18.71
CA ARG A 39 15.71 -1.86 -17.59
C ARG A 39 15.85 -1.13 -16.26
N LYS A 40 16.47 0.05 -16.24
CA LYS A 40 16.59 0.87 -15.02
C LYS A 40 15.24 1.43 -14.57
N ILE A 41 14.38 1.84 -15.50
CA ILE A 41 13.03 2.33 -15.21
C ILE A 41 12.18 1.22 -14.62
N LEU A 42 12.12 0.06 -15.29
CA LEU A 42 11.41 -1.13 -14.81
C LEU A 42 11.88 -1.54 -13.41
N ARG A 43 13.20 -1.59 -13.18
CA ARG A 43 13.76 -1.92 -11.87
C ARG A 43 13.37 -0.89 -10.82
N LYS A 44 13.43 0.41 -11.14
CA LYS A 44 12.98 1.48 -10.23
C LYS A 44 11.48 1.38 -9.94
N GLN A 45 10.64 1.10 -10.93
CA GLN A 45 9.20 0.93 -10.75
C GLN A 45 8.89 -0.28 -9.86
N GLN A 46 9.56 -1.42 -10.05
CA GLN A 46 9.42 -2.58 -9.18
C GLN A 46 9.92 -2.30 -7.76
N THR A 47 11.10 -1.69 -7.60
CA THR A 47 11.60 -1.30 -6.28
C THR A 47 10.68 -0.30 -5.59
N TYR A 48 10.14 0.68 -6.32
CA TYR A 48 9.20 1.67 -5.79
C TYR A 48 7.88 1.03 -5.41
N LYS A 49 7.35 0.11 -6.23
CA LYS A 49 6.15 -0.69 -5.91
C LYS A 49 6.36 -1.51 -4.64
N MET A 50 7.47 -2.24 -4.55
CA MET A 50 7.83 -3.06 -3.38
C MET A 50 8.05 -2.22 -2.13
N PHE A 51 8.75 -1.09 -2.25
CA PHE A 51 9.00 -0.17 -1.14
C PHE A 51 7.69 0.45 -0.65
N ARG A 52 6.84 0.91 -1.57
CA ARG A 52 5.51 1.45 -1.26
C ARG A 52 4.65 0.39 -0.55
N GLN A 53 4.64 -0.85 -1.03
CA GLN A 53 3.93 -1.96 -0.39
C GLN A 53 4.44 -2.26 1.03
N LYS A 54 5.77 -2.28 1.24
CA LYS A 54 6.38 -2.52 2.55
C LYS A 54 6.17 -1.38 3.54
N LEU A 55 6.31 -0.13 3.07
CA LEU A 55 6.06 1.07 3.86
C LEU A 55 4.59 1.13 4.28
N HIS A 56 3.66 0.82 3.37
CA HIS A 56 2.24 0.77 3.67
C HIS A 56 1.86 -0.34 4.64
N ALA A 57 2.45 -1.53 4.56
CA ALA A 57 2.17 -2.59 5.54
C ALA A 57 2.67 -2.24 6.94
N CYS A 58 3.85 -1.62 7.03
CA CYS A 58 4.44 -1.13 8.27
C CYS A 58 3.58 0.00 8.88
N GLN A 59 3.19 0.98 8.06
CA GLN A 59 2.33 2.08 8.48
C GLN A 59 0.95 1.59 8.90
N LYS A 60 0.31 0.69 8.13
CA LYS A 60 -0.96 0.05 8.53
C LYS A 60 -0.84 -0.62 9.89
N SER A 61 0.26 -1.33 10.15
CA SER A 61 0.46 -1.99 11.44
C SER A 61 0.65 -1.00 12.58
N LEU A 62 1.30 0.14 12.34
CA LEU A 62 1.46 1.21 13.32
C LEU A 62 0.11 1.82 13.70
N GLU A 63 -0.67 2.24 12.71
CA GLU A 63 -1.96 2.92 12.89
C GLU A 63 -3.01 1.98 13.44
N PHE A 64 -3.03 0.74 12.95
CA PHE A 64 -3.84 -0.33 13.51
C PHE A 64 -3.58 -0.52 15.01
N ASN A 65 -2.31 -0.58 15.42
CA ASN A 65 -1.98 -0.66 16.84
C ASN A 65 -2.29 0.65 17.59
N GLY A 66 -2.17 1.80 16.93
CA GLY A 66 -2.60 3.09 17.48
C GLY A 66 -4.06 3.08 17.90
N HIS A 67 -4.95 2.57 17.05
CA HIS A 67 -6.36 2.41 17.37
C HIS A 67 -6.61 1.29 18.40
N LEU A 68 -5.97 0.12 18.28
CA LEU A 68 -6.13 -0.99 19.23
C LEU A 68 -5.74 -0.62 20.67
N ARG A 69 -4.73 0.24 20.83
CA ARG A 69 -4.26 0.71 22.15
C ARG A 69 -5.34 1.43 22.95
N LYS A 70 -6.38 1.99 22.31
CA LYS A 70 -7.53 2.59 23.01
C LYS A 70 -8.29 1.58 23.87
N LYS A 71 -8.15 0.27 23.59
CA LYS A 71 -8.70 -0.83 24.40
C LYS A 71 -7.60 -1.64 25.11
N GLY A 72 -6.34 -1.19 25.08
CA GLY A 72 -5.18 -1.89 25.62
C GLY A 72 -4.76 -3.13 24.82
N ILE A 73 -5.31 -3.31 23.61
CA ILE A 73 -5.07 -4.46 22.75
C ILE A 73 -3.87 -4.17 21.84
N SER A 74 -3.19 -5.22 21.37
CA SER A 74 -2.16 -5.12 20.32
C SER A 74 -2.43 -6.14 19.21
N GLY A 75 -1.89 -5.92 18.03
CA GLY A 75 -2.09 -6.84 16.91
C GLY A 75 -1.07 -6.70 15.81
N GLN A 76 -1.15 -7.61 14.85
CA GLN A 76 -0.30 -7.66 13.66
C GLN A 76 -1.14 -7.91 12.42
N ILE A 77 -0.80 -7.22 11.34
CA ILE A 77 -1.39 -7.45 10.02
C ILE A 77 -0.35 -8.17 9.18
N LYS A 78 -0.70 -9.34 8.66
CA LYS A 78 0.12 -10.11 7.71
C LYS A 78 -0.58 -10.13 6.36
N ILE A 79 0.14 -9.74 5.32
CA ILE A 79 -0.37 -9.69 3.95
C ILE A 79 0.51 -10.62 3.10
N SER A 80 -0.08 -11.70 2.59
CA SER A 80 0.56 -12.59 1.60
C SER A 80 -0.01 -12.27 0.23
N TYR A 81 0.83 -11.74 -0.67
CA TYR A 81 0.44 -11.49 -2.06
C TYR A 81 0.46 -12.76 -2.90
N GLU A 82 1.22 -13.77 -2.47
CA GLU A 82 1.36 -15.06 -3.16
C GLU A 82 0.09 -15.91 -2.95
N ASP A 83 -0.41 -15.93 -1.71
CA ASP A 83 -1.64 -16.65 -1.36
C ASP A 83 -2.91 -15.80 -1.53
N GLU A 84 -2.77 -14.53 -1.91
CA GLU A 84 -3.85 -13.53 -1.98
C GLU A 84 -4.63 -13.41 -0.65
N THR A 85 -3.93 -13.52 0.49
CA THR A 85 -4.54 -13.49 1.82
C THR A 85 -4.10 -12.30 2.67
N VAL A 86 -5.01 -11.84 3.53
CA VAL A 86 -4.73 -10.92 4.63
C VAL A 86 -5.16 -11.60 5.91
N SER A 87 -4.22 -11.76 6.86
CA SER A 87 -4.52 -12.26 8.20
C SER A 87 -4.25 -11.19 9.25
N ILE A 88 -5.17 -11.12 10.21
CA ILE A 88 -5.12 -10.18 11.33
C ILE A 88 -4.99 -11.01 12.59
N GLU A 89 -3.93 -10.73 13.33
CA GLU A 89 -3.60 -11.41 14.56
C GLU A 89 -3.72 -10.42 15.72
N VAL A 90 -4.39 -10.82 16.80
CA VAL A 90 -4.68 -9.93 17.92
C VAL A 90 -4.23 -10.58 19.22
N LYS A 91 -3.58 -9.78 20.07
CA LYS A 91 -3.13 -10.16 21.41
C LYS A 91 -3.89 -9.35 22.46
N MET A 92 -4.60 -10.06 23.31
CA MET A 92 -5.45 -9.49 24.36
C MET A 92 -4.67 -9.26 25.67
N PRO A 93 -5.05 -8.27 26.49
CA PRO A 93 -4.43 -8.02 27.79
C PRO A 93 -4.54 -9.21 28.75
N GLN A 94 -5.68 -9.91 28.75
CA GLN A 94 -5.90 -11.08 29.60
C GLN A 94 -4.97 -12.25 29.26
N ASP A 95 -4.47 -12.29 28.02
CA ASP A 95 -3.52 -13.28 27.54
C ASP A 95 -2.09 -12.73 27.56
N ALA A 96 -1.74 -11.77 28.43
CA ALA A 96 -0.38 -11.22 28.46
C ALA A 96 0.68 -12.23 28.96
N SER A 97 0.27 -13.18 29.82
CA SER A 97 1.14 -14.19 30.43
C SER A 97 1.46 -15.39 29.53
N ASN A 98 0.53 -15.76 28.65
CA ASN A 98 0.76 -16.72 27.58
C ASN A 98 1.03 -15.93 26.29
N ASN A 99 2.09 -16.21 25.54
CA ASN A 99 2.33 -15.51 24.27
C ASN A 99 1.34 -15.94 23.15
N SER A 100 0.11 -16.31 23.51
CA SER A 100 -0.95 -16.76 22.63
C SER A 100 -1.50 -15.57 21.86
N VAL A 101 -1.02 -15.42 20.65
CA VAL A 101 -1.63 -14.59 19.62
C VAL A 101 -2.85 -15.34 19.10
N ARG A 102 -4.02 -14.70 19.09
CA ARG A 102 -5.25 -15.29 18.55
C ARG A 102 -5.47 -14.80 17.13
N ASP A 103 -5.73 -15.72 16.23
CA ASP A 103 -6.37 -15.42 14.95
C ASP A 103 -7.81 -14.91 15.23
N THR A 104 -8.35 -14.10 14.32
CA THR A 104 -9.70 -13.53 14.37
C THR A 104 -10.80 -14.54 14.68
N ARG A 105 -10.60 -15.82 14.33
CA ARG A 105 -11.50 -16.95 14.62
C ARG A 105 -11.63 -17.28 16.11
N GLY A 106 -10.59 -17.03 16.90
CA GLY A 106 -10.56 -17.28 18.34
C GLY A 106 -11.03 -16.10 19.20
N LEU A 107 -11.47 -15.01 18.57
CA LEU A 107 -11.95 -13.80 19.24
C LEU A 107 -13.46 -13.88 19.51
N SER A 108 -13.91 -13.21 20.58
CA SER A 108 -15.33 -12.94 20.78
C SER A 108 -15.89 -12.08 19.64
N GLY A 109 -17.23 -12.06 19.49
CA GLY A 109 -17.89 -11.26 18.46
C GLY A 109 -17.49 -9.78 18.51
N GLY A 110 -17.54 -9.17 19.70
CA GLY A 110 -17.17 -7.76 19.89
C GLY A 110 -15.68 -7.47 19.71
N GLU A 111 -14.78 -8.38 20.10
CA GLU A 111 -13.34 -8.23 19.86
C GLU A 111 -13.01 -8.29 18.37
N ARG A 112 -13.66 -9.21 17.63
CA ARG A 112 -13.52 -9.31 16.19
C ARG A 112 -14.00 -8.02 15.51
N SER A 113 -15.21 -7.55 15.84
CA SER A 113 -15.74 -6.30 15.29
C SER A 113 -14.83 -5.11 15.57
N PHE A 114 -14.30 -4.99 16.79
CA PHE A 114 -13.42 -3.88 17.17
C PHE A 114 -12.10 -3.93 16.39
N SER A 115 -11.50 -5.12 16.27
CA SER A 115 -10.27 -5.30 15.52
C SER A 115 -10.47 -5.01 14.02
N THR A 116 -11.60 -5.42 13.45
CA THR A 116 -11.97 -5.08 12.07
C THR A 116 -12.13 -3.56 11.88
N LEU A 117 -12.76 -2.87 12.83
CA LEU A 117 -12.89 -1.40 12.81
C LEU A 117 -11.52 -0.71 12.81
N CYS A 118 -10.63 -1.09 13.73
CA CYS A 118 -9.27 -0.55 13.80
C CYS A 118 -8.49 -0.79 12.50
N PHE A 119 -8.67 -1.96 11.87
CA PHE A 119 -8.06 -2.25 10.58
C PHE A 119 -8.62 -1.36 9.47
N ALA A 120 -9.94 -1.15 9.41
CA ALA A 120 -10.58 -0.27 8.44
C ALA A 120 -10.09 1.19 8.58
N LEU A 121 -9.94 1.68 9.80
CA LEU A 121 -9.39 3.02 10.06
C LEU A 121 -7.94 3.17 9.56
N ALA A 122 -7.08 2.17 9.83
CA ALA A 122 -5.72 2.15 9.32
C ALA A 122 -5.65 2.12 7.77
N LEU A 123 -6.66 1.57 7.10
CA LEU A 123 -6.79 1.66 5.64
C LEU A 123 -7.25 3.05 5.19
N HIS A 124 -8.18 3.67 5.92
CA HIS A 124 -8.74 4.98 5.59
C HIS A 124 -7.71 6.11 5.63
N GLU A 125 -6.66 6.02 6.45
CA GLU A 125 -5.58 7.02 6.45
C GLU A 125 -4.83 7.12 5.13
N MET A 126 -4.80 6.02 4.37
CA MET A 126 -4.10 5.97 3.09
C MET A 126 -4.97 6.39 1.91
N ILE A 127 -6.27 6.52 2.13
CA ILE A 127 -7.24 6.83 1.09
C ILE A 127 -7.65 8.27 1.31
N GLU A 128 -7.37 9.17 0.38
CA GLU A 128 -7.92 10.53 0.43
C GLU A 128 -9.34 10.52 -0.15
N ALA A 129 -10.34 10.96 0.60
CA ALA A 129 -11.73 11.05 0.15
C ALA A 129 -12.46 12.25 0.78
N PRO A 130 -13.22 13.04 -0.02
CA PRO A 130 -13.94 14.22 0.50
C PRO A 130 -15.17 13.85 1.35
N PHE A 131 -15.79 12.70 1.08
CA PHE A 131 -16.89 12.13 1.84
C PHE A 131 -16.64 10.65 2.13
N ARG A 132 -17.06 10.19 3.31
CA ARG A 132 -16.97 8.79 3.74
C ARG A 132 -18.25 8.38 4.45
N ALA A 133 -18.62 7.13 4.28
CA ALA A 133 -19.73 6.52 4.98
C ALA A 133 -19.29 5.21 5.61
N MET A 134 -19.74 4.93 6.82
CA MET A 134 -19.54 3.65 7.49
C MET A 134 -20.88 3.19 8.04
N ASP A 135 -21.22 1.95 7.72
CA ASP A 135 -22.45 1.28 8.15
C ASP A 135 -22.10 0.13 9.08
N GLU A 136 -23.00 -0.18 10.02
CA GLU A 136 -22.92 -1.36 10.89
C GLU A 136 -21.57 -1.54 11.62
N PHE A 137 -20.88 -0.44 11.94
CA PHE A 137 -19.54 -0.48 12.55
C PHE A 137 -19.53 -1.00 13.99
N ASP A 138 -20.68 -1.05 14.66
CA ASP A 138 -20.84 -1.43 16.06
C ASP A 138 -21.53 -2.78 16.26
N VAL A 139 -21.71 -3.56 15.19
CA VAL A 139 -22.35 -4.88 15.27
C VAL A 139 -21.54 -5.81 16.17
N PHE A 140 -22.24 -6.59 17.00
CA PHE A 140 -21.68 -7.49 18.02
C PHE A 140 -20.91 -6.81 19.15
N MET A 141 -20.86 -5.47 19.21
CA MET A 141 -20.23 -4.75 20.31
C MET A 141 -21.19 -4.52 21.48
N ASP A 142 -20.68 -4.71 22.69
CA ASP A 142 -21.33 -4.26 23.93
C ASP A 142 -21.29 -2.73 24.05
N ALA A 143 -22.00 -2.18 25.03
CA ALA A 143 -22.11 -0.73 25.22
C ALA A 143 -20.74 -0.05 25.44
N VAL A 144 -19.84 -0.71 26.19
CA VAL A 144 -18.50 -0.18 26.48
C VAL A 144 -17.65 -0.13 25.20
N SER A 145 -17.60 -1.22 24.45
CA SER A 145 -16.82 -1.30 23.21
C SER A 145 -17.40 -0.39 22.14
N ARG A 146 -18.73 -0.29 22.04
CA ARG A 146 -19.41 0.61 21.10
C ARG A 146 -19.04 2.07 21.36
N LYS A 147 -19.04 2.50 22.63
CA LYS A 147 -18.63 3.85 23.00
C LYS A 147 -17.18 4.13 22.58
N ILE A 148 -16.26 3.23 22.92
CA ILE A 148 -14.83 3.37 22.53
C ILE A 148 -14.68 3.43 21.01
N SER A 149 -15.40 2.58 20.27
CA SER A 149 -15.42 2.58 18.80
C SER A 149 -15.91 3.90 18.21
N LEU A 150 -17.02 4.42 18.73
CA LEU A 150 -17.59 5.67 18.27
C LEU A 150 -16.66 6.85 18.54
N ASP A 151 -16.13 6.95 19.76
CA ASP A 151 -15.15 7.98 20.13
C ASP A 151 -13.92 7.90 19.19
N THR A 152 -13.48 6.67 18.86
CA THR A 152 -12.36 6.45 17.94
C THR A 152 -12.65 6.91 16.51
N LEU A 153 -13.85 6.63 16.01
CA LEU A 153 -14.31 7.07 14.69
C LEU A 153 -14.44 8.58 14.60
N VAL A 154 -14.99 9.22 15.63
CA VAL A 154 -15.17 10.67 15.68
C VAL A 154 -13.82 11.38 15.75
N ASP A 155 -12.91 10.93 16.62
CA ASP A 155 -11.54 11.47 16.69
C ASP A 155 -10.83 11.40 15.33
N PHE A 156 -10.97 10.25 14.66
CA PHE A 156 -10.38 10.02 13.35
C PHE A 156 -10.96 10.95 12.28
N ALA A 157 -12.28 11.09 12.25
CA ALA A 157 -13.00 11.95 11.31
C ALA A 157 -12.59 13.42 11.47
N LEU A 158 -12.48 13.89 12.72
CA LEU A 158 -12.05 15.25 13.05
C LEU A 158 -10.61 15.52 12.62
N ALA A 159 -9.70 14.55 12.82
CA ALA A 159 -8.29 14.68 12.42
C ALA A 159 -8.10 14.73 10.89
N GLN A 160 -8.91 13.99 10.14
CA GLN A 160 -8.80 13.91 8.67
C GLN A 160 -9.44 15.09 7.94
N GLY A 161 -10.33 15.86 8.58
CA GLY A 161 -10.98 17.04 7.97
C GLY A 161 -11.90 16.72 6.78
N SER A 162 -12.48 15.52 6.74
CA SER A 162 -13.44 15.06 5.70
C SER A 162 -14.87 14.96 6.24
N GLN A 163 -15.88 14.86 5.38
CA GLN A 163 -17.26 14.63 5.80
C GLN A 163 -17.51 13.14 6.06
N TRP A 164 -18.07 12.80 7.23
CA TRP A 164 -18.38 11.41 7.61
C TRP A 164 -19.87 11.21 7.85
N ILE A 165 -20.38 10.08 7.38
CA ILE A 165 -21.74 9.61 7.61
C ILE A 165 -21.65 8.26 8.33
N PHE A 166 -22.21 8.18 9.52
CA PHE A 166 -22.27 6.94 10.30
C PHE A 166 -23.71 6.44 10.31
N ILE A 167 -23.90 5.18 9.92
CA ILE A 167 -25.21 4.52 9.93
C ILE A 167 -25.14 3.41 10.98
N THR A 168 -26.04 3.47 11.96
CA THR A 168 -26.18 2.44 12.99
C THR A 168 -27.64 2.33 13.43
N PRO A 169 -28.18 1.11 13.66
CA PRO A 169 -29.50 0.92 14.25
C PRO A 169 -29.50 1.15 15.77
N HIS A 170 -28.34 1.35 16.39
CA HIS A 170 -28.20 1.51 17.82
C HIS A 170 -28.37 2.98 18.27
N ASP A 171 -28.98 3.18 19.45
CA ASP A 171 -29.05 4.52 20.05
C ASP A 171 -27.66 5.01 20.46
N ILE A 172 -27.41 6.29 20.26
CA ILE A 172 -26.14 7.00 20.50
C ILE A 172 -26.21 7.79 21.83
N ARG A 173 -27.36 7.80 22.51
CA ARG A 173 -27.56 8.48 23.79
C ARG A 173 -26.79 7.87 24.96
#